data_AF-Q4DQB3-F1
#
_entry.id   AF-Q4DQB3-F1
#
_cell.length_a   1.000
_cell.length_b   1.000
_cell.length_c   1.000
_cell.angle_alpha   90.00
_cell.angle_beta   90.00
_cell.angle_gamma   90.00
#
_symmetry.space_group_name_H-M   'P 1'
#
loop_
_entity.id
_entity.type
_entity.pdbx_description
1 polymer ?
#
loop_
_entity_poly.entity_id
_entity_poly.type
_entity_poly.pdbx_seq_one_letter_code
_entity_poly.pdbx_strand_id
1 'polypeptide(L)'
;MLEGPDCLQLDENVLEALVHALTADRSLCVDDCLPYILNGIAHGESDVGAQRRRGTRGRWEHAKAAEVAESLGRALNSRAGGKEWSAAEDGWNMFLCGIGSGRRANGEVREALKALVGPATQALAPVLEFLVSEENVHEDRLLCARGFYARAVSSLLRVHLPGATEKECVMWLRRCDWKKELEELLSPFLQCEVEPLAKELAFHFQQGMKTARREEPQHFFSFLLQLYERYNADVRTHGWISPNMKAQDSISLLALGSVSLAFIAVSVFRGVYGWCEGSQFLASRDFTVHGVNSFIEFLDRARGIIHGGAQLLLAESIFFHSAFCVFLETAKVAAERSLTTGARALWRQEFLAMDPPRAFHTVCGAYHMLRCLEAVVRRLGVVFSLLPTYAVSLWERTITPCLSTFVCVCEAAKESCDSNLDAVMVSLEVLSCAHAMHSAAEEWMEQCCEVCGGVEISTSPLERLALWRDELTRGTTHDVKQFFARLFAEPGLLEWRDLQAWDALLRVVCSGKTPAHAVVYEDMKLSLTRLISEEQRNSLKEYCQVTSMGALATLLGNTVT
;
A
#
# COMPACT_ATOMS: atom_id res chain seq x y z
N MET A 1 -31.99 16.65 -23.68
CA MET A 1 -31.34 16.15 -24.91
C MET A 1 -30.53 14.93 -24.53
N LEU A 2 -30.91 13.78 -25.11
CA LEU A 2 -30.30 12.44 -25.05
C LEU A 2 -30.13 11.82 -23.65
N GLU A 3 -31.25 11.31 -23.12
CA GLU A 3 -31.27 10.15 -22.22
C GLU A 3 -30.71 8.95 -23.01
N GLY A 4 -29.55 8.43 -22.59
CA GLY A 4 -28.97 7.17 -23.05
C GLY A 4 -29.27 6.07 -22.04
N PRO A 5 -29.50 4.82 -22.49
CA PRO A 5 -30.16 3.79 -21.71
C PRO A 5 -29.33 3.39 -20.49
N ASP A 6 -30.00 3.23 -19.35
CA ASP A 6 -29.46 2.64 -18.13
C ASP A 6 -28.63 1.40 -18.47
N CYS A 7 -27.33 1.48 -18.16
CA CYS A 7 -26.41 0.35 -18.27
C CYS A 7 -27.02 -0.83 -17.49
N LEU A 8 -27.43 -1.85 -18.23
CA LEU A 8 -27.92 -3.14 -17.78
C LEU A 8 -27.10 -3.60 -16.56
N GLN A 9 -27.66 -3.44 -15.36
CA GLN A 9 -27.16 -4.12 -14.17
C GLN A 9 -27.38 -5.61 -14.41
N LEU A 10 -26.31 -6.31 -14.79
CA LEU A 10 -26.25 -7.77 -14.69
C LEU A 10 -26.55 -8.11 -13.23
N ASP A 11 -27.63 -8.86 -13.02
CA ASP A 11 -28.04 -9.40 -11.73
C ASP A 11 -26.81 -10.04 -11.03
N GLU A 12 -26.60 -9.74 -9.74
CA GLU A 12 -25.44 -10.26 -8.98
C GLU A 12 -25.32 -11.79 -9.10
N ASN A 13 -26.44 -12.51 -9.23
CA ASN A 13 -26.46 -13.96 -9.39
C ASN A 13 -25.92 -14.41 -10.75
N VAL A 14 -26.19 -13.65 -11.82
CA VAL A 14 -25.62 -13.90 -13.15
C VAL A 14 -24.11 -13.66 -13.10
N LEU A 15 -23.69 -12.58 -12.44
CA LEU A 15 -22.28 -12.21 -12.34
C LEU A 15 -21.47 -13.24 -11.52
N GLU A 16 -22.01 -13.69 -10.39
CA GLU A 16 -21.42 -14.75 -9.55
C GLU A 16 -21.35 -16.09 -10.31
N ALA A 17 -22.41 -16.50 -11.00
CA ALA A 17 -22.43 -17.71 -11.82
C ALA A 17 -21.42 -17.65 -12.98
N LEU A 18 -21.28 -16.49 -13.62
CA LEU A 18 -20.31 -16.26 -14.68
C LEU A 18 -18.87 -16.37 -14.17
N VAL A 19 -18.58 -15.75 -13.02
CA VAL A 19 -17.26 -15.83 -12.37
C VAL A 19 -16.95 -17.28 -12.00
N HIS A 20 -17.90 -18.02 -11.43
CA HIS A 20 -17.70 -19.44 -11.11
C HIS A 20 -17.42 -20.29 -12.36
N ALA A 21 -18.16 -20.09 -13.46
CA ALA A 21 -17.95 -20.82 -14.70
C ALA A 21 -16.56 -20.55 -15.32
N LEU A 22 -16.16 -19.28 -15.41
CA LEU A 22 -14.87 -18.88 -15.97
C LEU A 22 -13.68 -19.27 -15.08
N THR A 23 -13.89 -19.35 -13.76
CA THR A 23 -12.86 -19.81 -12.82
C THR A 23 -12.66 -21.32 -12.90
N ALA A 24 -13.73 -22.08 -13.18
CA ALA A 24 -13.68 -23.53 -13.30
C ALA A 24 -13.03 -24.00 -14.61
N ASP A 25 -13.27 -23.30 -15.72
CA ASP A 25 -12.62 -23.56 -17.01
C ASP A 25 -12.27 -22.25 -17.72
N ARG A 26 -10.97 -21.96 -17.72
CA ARG A 26 -10.39 -20.73 -18.31
C ARG A 26 -10.47 -20.71 -19.84
N SER A 27 -10.88 -21.80 -20.50
CA SER A 27 -11.06 -21.85 -21.95
C SER A 27 -12.46 -21.45 -22.40
N LEU A 28 -13.42 -21.31 -21.48
CA LEU A 28 -14.78 -20.87 -21.79
C LEU A 28 -14.84 -19.37 -22.14
N CYS A 29 -15.56 -19.04 -23.20
CA CYS A 29 -15.94 -17.67 -23.52
C CYS A 29 -17.27 -17.32 -22.82
N VAL A 30 -17.48 -16.02 -22.52
CA VAL A 30 -18.73 -15.51 -21.95
C VAL A 30 -19.94 -15.89 -22.81
N ASP A 31 -19.80 -15.79 -24.13
CA ASP A 31 -20.85 -16.14 -25.10
C ASP A 31 -21.26 -17.61 -25.04
N ASP A 32 -20.34 -18.50 -24.64
CA ASP A 32 -20.61 -19.93 -24.53
C ASP A 32 -21.32 -20.27 -23.22
N CYS A 33 -21.01 -19.59 -22.11
CA CYS A 33 -21.55 -19.93 -20.80
C CYS A 33 -22.84 -19.15 -20.44
N LEU A 34 -22.99 -17.91 -20.94
CA LEU A 34 -24.10 -17.03 -20.60
C LEU A 34 -25.48 -17.64 -20.94
N PRO A 35 -25.71 -18.28 -22.11
CA PRO A 35 -27.00 -18.92 -22.39
C PRO A 35 -27.36 -20.00 -21.38
N TYR A 36 -26.41 -20.84 -20.95
CA TYR A 36 -26.67 -21.88 -19.96
C TYR A 36 -26.91 -21.32 -18.56
N ILE A 37 -26.20 -20.26 -18.18
CA ILE A 37 -26.40 -19.55 -16.90
C ILE A 37 -27.79 -18.92 -16.88
N LEU A 38 -28.15 -18.17 -17.93
CA LEU A 38 -29.48 -17.56 -18.04
C LEU A 38 -30.59 -18.60 -18.12
N ASN A 39 -30.39 -19.72 -18.84
CA ASN A 39 -31.35 -20.81 -18.92
C ASN A 39 -31.49 -21.54 -17.57
N GLY A 40 -30.39 -21.72 -16.83
CA GLY A 40 -30.41 -22.29 -15.47
C GLY A 40 -31.11 -21.40 -14.44
N ILE A 41 -30.98 -20.08 -14.59
CA ILE A 41 -31.66 -19.08 -13.74
C ILE A 41 -33.14 -18.96 -14.13
N ALA A 42 -33.47 -18.92 -15.43
CA ALA A 42 -34.83 -18.76 -15.94
C ALA A 42 -35.68 -20.03 -15.81
N HIS A 43 -35.07 -21.20 -15.90
CA HIS A 43 -35.72 -22.50 -15.83
C HIS A 43 -35.21 -23.34 -14.66
N GLY A 44 -35.13 -22.73 -13.47
CA GLY A 44 -34.96 -23.44 -12.20
C GLY A 44 -36.13 -24.38 -11.90
N GLU A 45 -36.34 -25.38 -12.76
CA GLU A 45 -37.31 -26.45 -12.65
C GLU A 45 -36.85 -27.40 -11.55
N SER A 46 -37.51 -27.27 -10.39
CA SER A 46 -38.12 -28.41 -9.71
C SER A 46 -37.15 -29.56 -9.35
N ASP A 47 -36.42 -29.38 -8.25
CA ASP A 47 -35.78 -30.47 -7.51
C ASP A 47 -36.84 -31.25 -6.69
N VAL A 48 -37.82 -31.85 -7.38
CA VAL A 48 -38.90 -32.68 -6.82
C VAL A 48 -38.39 -34.05 -6.32
N GLY A 49 -37.08 -34.31 -6.44
CA GLY A 49 -36.39 -35.47 -5.84
C GLY A 49 -35.81 -35.23 -4.43
N ALA A 50 -35.49 -33.99 -4.06
CA ALA A 50 -34.79 -33.69 -2.79
C ALA A 50 -35.73 -33.51 -1.58
N GLN A 51 -37.02 -33.32 -1.80
CA GLN A 51 -38.01 -33.10 -0.73
C GLN A 51 -38.29 -34.33 0.14
N ARG A 52 -37.97 -35.55 -0.31
CA ARG A 52 -38.15 -36.77 0.51
C ARG A 52 -37.02 -37.07 1.52
N ARG A 53 -35.91 -36.33 1.51
CA ARG A 53 -34.85 -36.42 2.55
C ARG A 53 -34.77 -35.20 3.47
N ARG A 54 -35.48 -34.11 3.17
CA ARG A 54 -35.47 -32.87 3.99
C ARG A 54 -36.16 -33.03 5.36
N GLY A 55 -37.14 -33.94 5.50
CA GLY A 55 -37.89 -34.11 6.75
C GLY A 55 -37.12 -34.78 7.90
N THR A 56 -36.09 -35.57 7.60
CA THR A 56 -35.29 -36.28 8.61
C THR A 56 -33.98 -35.57 8.95
N ARG A 57 -33.45 -34.73 8.06
CA ARG A 57 -32.12 -34.13 8.24
C ARG A 57 -32.09 -33.04 9.31
N GLY A 58 -33.07 -32.13 9.32
CA GLY A 58 -33.22 -31.15 10.40
C GLY A 58 -33.40 -31.81 11.78
N ARG A 59 -34.15 -32.92 11.85
CA ARG A 59 -34.29 -33.70 13.11
C ARG A 59 -32.96 -34.29 13.58
N TRP A 60 -32.12 -34.76 12.67
CA TRP A 60 -30.80 -35.32 13.03
C TRP A 60 -29.85 -34.24 13.55
N GLU A 61 -29.78 -33.09 12.88
CA GLU A 61 -28.94 -31.96 13.28
C GLU A 61 -29.34 -31.43 14.66
N HIS A 62 -30.64 -31.24 14.90
CA HIS A 62 -31.15 -30.81 16.21
C HIS A 62 -30.96 -31.89 17.30
N ALA A 63 -31.10 -33.18 16.97
CA ALA A 63 -30.85 -34.27 17.92
C ALA A 63 -29.36 -34.34 18.31
N LYS A 64 -28.45 -34.21 17.35
CA LYS A 64 -27.01 -34.16 17.63
C LYS A 64 -26.60 -32.89 18.36
N ALA A 65 -27.20 -31.75 18.03
CA ALA A 65 -27.01 -30.52 18.79
C ALA A 65 -27.41 -30.71 20.27
N ALA A 66 -28.55 -31.37 20.53
CA ALA A 66 -28.99 -31.69 21.89
C ALA A 66 -28.02 -32.63 22.63
N GLU A 67 -27.46 -33.66 21.96
CA GLU A 67 -26.45 -34.55 22.56
C GLU A 67 -25.17 -33.78 22.95
N VAL A 68 -24.73 -32.84 22.11
CA VAL A 68 -23.58 -31.97 22.40
C VAL A 68 -23.88 -31.03 23.56
N ALA A 69 -25.06 -30.41 23.57
CA ALA A 69 -25.50 -29.56 24.67
C ALA A 69 -25.53 -30.32 26.00
N GLU A 70 -26.07 -31.54 26.04
CA GLU A 70 -26.07 -32.36 27.25
C GLU A 70 -24.64 -32.68 27.74
N SER A 71 -23.73 -32.97 26.81
CA SER A 71 -22.33 -33.22 27.12
C SER A 71 -21.63 -31.96 27.66
N LEU A 72 -21.94 -30.78 27.12
CA LEU A 72 -21.43 -29.51 27.63
C LEU A 72 -22.01 -29.15 29.00
N GLY A 73 -23.28 -29.43 29.24
CA GLY A 73 -23.89 -29.29 30.56
C GLY A 73 -23.20 -30.15 31.62
N ARG A 74 -22.79 -31.38 31.27
CA ARG A 74 -21.97 -32.23 32.15
C ARG A 74 -20.55 -31.68 32.35
N ALA A 75 -19.92 -31.18 31.28
CA ALA A 75 -18.57 -30.60 31.35
C ALA A 75 -18.50 -29.37 32.26
N LEU A 76 -19.47 -28.45 32.17
CA LEU A 76 -19.57 -27.25 33.00
C LEU A 76 -19.73 -27.56 34.50
N ASN A 77 -20.39 -28.67 34.82
CA ASN A 77 -20.57 -29.16 36.19
C ASN A 77 -19.40 -30.01 36.71
N SER A 78 -18.44 -30.34 35.86
CA SER A 78 -17.27 -31.16 36.20
C SER A 78 -16.07 -30.31 36.69
N ARG A 79 -14.97 -30.97 37.06
CA ARG A 79 -13.71 -30.25 37.33
C ARG A 79 -13.17 -29.64 36.03
N ALA A 80 -12.62 -28.42 36.12
CA ALA A 80 -11.95 -27.74 35.03
C ALA A 80 -10.91 -28.66 34.35
N GLY A 81 -10.96 -28.78 33.02
CA GLY A 81 -10.06 -29.64 32.24
C GLY A 81 -10.25 -31.15 32.43
N GLY A 82 -11.36 -31.59 33.04
CA GLY A 82 -11.67 -33.02 33.22
C GLY A 82 -12.05 -33.74 31.92
N LYS A 83 -12.16 -35.07 31.98
CA LYS A 83 -12.53 -35.95 30.84
C LYS A 83 -13.83 -35.53 30.14
N GLU A 84 -14.76 -34.91 30.86
CA GLU A 84 -16.02 -34.42 30.30
C GLU A 84 -15.82 -33.31 29.26
N TRP A 85 -14.81 -32.44 29.43
CA TRP A 85 -14.48 -31.41 28.44
C TRP A 85 -13.95 -32.02 27.15
N SER A 86 -13.10 -33.05 27.24
CA SER A 86 -12.62 -33.78 26.07
C SER A 86 -13.77 -34.49 25.34
N ALA A 87 -14.67 -35.13 26.08
CA ALA A 87 -15.85 -35.78 25.50
C ALA A 87 -16.78 -34.78 24.80
N ALA A 88 -16.95 -33.57 25.35
CA ALA A 88 -17.72 -32.52 24.73
C ALA A 88 -17.03 -31.97 23.45
N GLU A 89 -15.70 -31.87 23.44
CA GLU A 89 -14.92 -31.47 22.27
C GLU A 89 -14.98 -32.52 21.15
N ASP A 90 -14.88 -33.80 21.48
CA ASP A 90 -15.10 -34.90 20.53
C ASP A 90 -16.53 -34.89 19.96
N GLY A 91 -17.53 -34.68 20.82
CA GLY A 91 -18.93 -34.55 20.42
C GLY A 91 -19.16 -33.37 19.46
N TRP A 92 -18.57 -32.21 19.76
CA TRP A 92 -18.62 -31.02 18.91
C TRP A 92 -17.97 -31.25 17.55
N ASN A 93 -16.79 -31.87 17.51
CA ASN A 93 -16.11 -32.18 16.26
C ASN A 93 -16.93 -33.15 15.40
N MET A 94 -17.52 -34.19 16.01
CA MET A 94 -18.40 -35.13 15.31
C MET A 94 -19.67 -34.46 14.77
N PHE A 95 -20.24 -33.52 15.54
CA PHE A 95 -21.39 -32.72 15.12
C PHE A 95 -21.05 -31.85 13.89
N LEU A 96 -19.92 -31.14 13.92
CA LEU A 96 -19.44 -30.32 12.80
C LEU A 96 -19.18 -31.17 11.53
N CYS A 97 -18.58 -32.35 11.66
CA CYS A 97 -18.42 -33.29 10.56
C CYS A 97 -19.77 -33.72 9.95
N GLY A 98 -20.79 -33.82 10.80
CA GLY A 98 -22.15 -34.21 10.44
C GLY A 98 -22.92 -33.19 9.60
N ILE A 99 -22.88 -31.92 10.04
CA ILE A 99 -23.56 -30.83 9.32
C ILE A 99 -22.86 -30.56 7.98
N GLY A 100 -21.53 -30.66 7.96
CA GLY A 100 -20.71 -30.40 6.79
C GLY A 100 -20.67 -28.91 6.40
N SER A 101 -20.05 -28.61 5.26
CA SER A 101 -20.00 -27.24 4.76
C SER A 101 -21.39 -26.79 4.30
N GLY A 102 -21.94 -25.72 4.88
CA GLY A 102 -23.27 -25.17 4.56
C GLY A 102 -23.54 -24.93 3.05
N ARG A 103 -22.50 -24.92 2.21
CA ARG A 103 -22.58 -24.93 0.74
C ARG A 103 -23.38 -26.09 0.13
N ARG A 104 -23.66 -27.16 0.88
CA ARG A 104 -24.52 -28.26 0.41
C ARG A 104 -26.02 -27.96 0.53
N ALA A 105 -26.39 -26.90 1.26
CA ALA A 105 -27.77 -26.47 1.44
C ALA A 105 -28.04 -25.26 0.55
N ASN A 106 -28.59 -25.53 -0.64
CA ASN A 106 -28.99 -24.55 -1.67
C ASN A 106 -27.80 -23.85 -2.36
N GLY A 107 -27.84 -23.78 -3.69
CA GLY A 107 -26.77 -23.26 -4.56
C GLY A 107 -26.50 -21.75 -4.44
N GLU A 108 -26.86 -21.12 -3.32
CA GLU A 108 -26.61 -19.71 -3.04
C GLU A 108 -25.58 -19.64 -1.90
N VAL A 109 -24.35 -19.24 -2.24
CA VAL A 109 -23.23 -19.09 -1.29
C VAL A 109 -23.59 -18.17 -0.11
N ARG A 110 -24.55 -17.25 -0.31
CA ARG A 110 -24.99 -16.23 0.65
C ARG A 110 -25.77 -16.76 1.87
N GLU A 111 -26.41 -17.92 1.83
CA GLU A 111 -27.20 -18.44 2.98
C GLU A 111 -26.53 -19.59 3.74
N ALA A 112 -25.37 -20.05 3.28
CA ALA A 112 -24.69 -21.22 3.82
C ALA A 112 -24.33 -21.09 5.31
N LEU A 113 -24.03 -19.90 5.83
CA LEU A 113 -23.70 -19.72 7.25
C LEU A 113 -24.94 -19.79 8.13
N LYS A 114 -26.01 -19.09 7.77
CA LYS A 114 -27.26 -19.05 8.55
C LYS A 114 -27.82 -20.44 8.80
N ALA A 115 -27.72 -21.35 7.83
CA ALA A 115 -28.13 -22.74 7.97
C ALA A 115 -27.32 -23.51 9.04
N LEU A 116 -26.05 -23.15 9.26
CA LEU A 116 -25.18 -23.78 10.28
C LEU A 116 -25.39 -23.19 11.67
N VAL A 117 -25.73 -21.91 11.76
CA VAL A 117 -25.76 -21.15 13.01
C VAL A 117 -26.83 -21.66 13.96
N GLY A 118 -28.06 -21.89 13.49
CA GLY A 118 -29.15 -22.36 14.35
C GLY A 118 -28.81 -23.63 15.13
N PRO A 119 -28.43 -24.73 14.45
CA PRO A 119 -27.97 -25.95 15.12
C PRO A 119 -26.74 -25.73 16.01
N ALA A 120 -25.79 -24.90 15.58
CA ALA A 120 -24.58 -24.61 16.35
C ALA A 120 -24.87 -23.85 17.64
N THR A 121 -25.74 -22.83 17.60
CA THR A 121 -26.21 -22.10 18.78
C THR A 121 -26.92 -23.04 19.75
N GLN A 122 -27.79 -23.93 19.25
CA GLN A 122 -28.45 -24.93 20.10
C GLN A 122 -27.44 -25.86 20.78
N ALA A 123 -26.44 -26.34 20.03
CA ALA A 123 -25.40 -27.22 20.57
C ALA A 123 -24.57 -26.52 21.65
N LEU A 124 -24.31 -25.22 21.50
CA LEU A 124 -23.49 -24.42 22.42
C LEU A 124 -24.30 -23.74 23.53
N ALA A 125 -25.63 -23.86 23.54
CA ALA A 125 -26.52 -23.14 24.46
C ALA A 125 -26.08 -23.20 25.93
N PRO A 126 -25.68 -24.34 26.52
CA PRO A 126 -25.25 -24.39 27.92
C PRO A 126 -24.01 -23.53 28.21
N VAL A 127 -23.06 -23.47 27.27
CA VAL A 127 -21.86 -22.64 27.40
C VAL A 127 -22.20 -21.17 27.20
N LEU A 128 -23.09 -20.84 26.24
CA LEU A 128 -23.54 -19.47 26.02
C LEU A 128 -24.26 -18.92 27.26
N GLU A 129 -25.17 -19.70 27.85
CA GLU A 129 -25.87 -19.36 29.09
C GLU A 129 -24.90 -19.15 30.26
N PHE A 130 -23.92 -20.06 30.42
CA PHE A 130 -22.89 -19.96 31.44
C PHE A 130 -21.98 -18.72 31.28
N LEU A 131 -21.64 -18.34 30.05
CA LEU A 131 -20.79 -17.17 29.78
C LEU A 131 -21.51 -15.84 30.03
N VAL A 132 -22.85 -15.83 29.94
CA VAL A 132 -23.68 -14.64 30.20
C VAL A 132 -24.07 -14.52 31.67
N SER A 133 -24.10 -15.62 32.43
CA SER A 133 -24.43 -15.58 33.86
C SER A 133 -23.33 -14.85 34.66
N GLU A 134 -23.67 -13.69 35.23
CA GLU A 134 -22.77 -12.79 35.99
C GLU A 134 -22.34 -13.33 37.38
N GLU A 135 -22.64 -14.58 37.71
CA GLU A 135 -22.48 -15.10 39.09
C GLU A 135 -21.04 -15.48 39.44
N ASN A 136 -20.74 -15.61 40.74
CA ASN A 136 -19.44 -15.96 41.33
C ASN A 136 -18.91 -17.34 40.87
N VAL A 137 -18.49 -17.44 39.61
CA VAL A 137 -17.93 -18.64 39.00
C VAL A 137 -16.42 -18.69 39.30
N HIS A 138 -15.93 -19.88 39.64
CA HIS A 138 -14.48 -20.12 39.76
C HIS A 138 -13.77 -19.79 38.43
N GLU A 139 -12.76 -18.93 38.50
CA GLU A 139 -11.98 -18.43 37.36
C GLU A 139 -11.48 -19.54 36.42
N ASP A 140 -11.00 -20.66 36.97
CA ASP A 140 -10.54 -21.81 36.19
C ASP A 140 -11.64 -22.41 35.29
N ARG A 141 -12.89 -22.45 35.77
CA ARG A 141 -14.03 -22.96 34.98
C ARG A 141 -14.41 -21.99 33.88
N LEU A 142 -14.38 -20.69 34.17
CA LEU A 142 -14.63 -19.64 33.19
C LEU A 142 -13.61 -19.68 32.06
N LEU A 143 -12.32 -19.81 32.38
CA LEU A 143 -11.24 -19.96 31.42
C LEU A 143 -11.42 -21.21 30.55
N CYS A 144 -11.81 -22.35 31.13
CA CYS A 144 -12.11 -23.57 30.36
C CYS A 144 -13.29 -23.37 29.39
N ALA A 145 -14.38 -22.75 29.85
CA ALA A 145 -15.55 -22.50 29.03
C ALA A 145 -15.24 -21.54 27.87
N ARG A 146 -14.55 -20.43 28.13
CA ARG A 146 -14.11 -19.46 27.11
C ARG A 146 -13.16 -20.11 26.09
N GLY A 147 -12.20 -20.89 26.57
CA GLY A 147 -11.25 -21.60 25.73
C GLY A 147 -11.94 -22.63 24.83
N PHE A 148 -12.92 -23.38 25.34
CA PHE A 148 -13.73 -24.30 24.54
C PHE A 148 -14.56 -23.54 23.51
N TYR A 149 -15.31 -22.51 23.93
CA TYR A 149 -16.14 -21.70 23.06
C TYR A 149 -15.34 -21.08 21.90
N ALA A 150 -14.15 -20.53 22.18
CA ALA A 150 -13.28 -19.96 21.15
C ALA A 150 -12.87 -20.98 20.09
N ARG A 151 -12.51 -22.20 20.51
CA ARG A 151 -12.19 -23.30 19.58
C ARG A 151 -13.42 -23.77 18.82
N ALA A 152 -14.58 -23.81 19.48
CA ALA A 152 -15.83 -24.22 18.85
C ALA A 152 -16.22 -23.26 17.72
N VAL A 153 -16.22 -21.95 17.98
CA VAL A 153 -16.51 -20.92 16.96
C VAL A 153 -15.50 -20.97 15.82
N SER A 154 -14.19 -21.06 16.11
CA SER A 154 -13.17 -21.17 15.06
C SER A 154 -13.38 -22.42 14.18
N SER A 155 -13.74 -23.56 14.80
CA SER A 155 -14.01 -24.80 14.07
C SER A 155 -15.27 -24.70 13.19
N LEU A 156 -16.34 -24.07 13.68
CA LEU A 156 -17.54 -23.79 12.90
C LEU A 156 -17.22 -22.95 11.65
N LEU A 157 -16.44 -21.89 11.82
CA LEU A 157 -16.11 -21.00 10.71
C LEU A 157 -15.19 -21.67 9.68
N ARG A 158 -14.27 -22.54 10.11
CA ARG A 158 -13.47 -23.37 9.19
C ARG A 158 -14.33 -24.35 8.39
N VAL A 159 -15.44 -24.84 8.94
CA VAL A 159 -16.42 -25.65 8.22
C VAL A 159 -17.22 -24.81 7.21
N HIS A 160 -17.51 -23.55 7.54
CA HIS A 160 -18.18 -22.61 6.63
C HIS A 160 -17.30 -22.16 5.46
N LEU A 161 -16.00 -21.93 5.71
CA LEU A 161 -15.02 -21.45 4.73
C LEU A 161 -13.99 -22.54 4.34
N PRO A 162 -14.42 -23.74 3.88
CA PRO A 162 -13.49 -24.81 3.58
C PRO A 162 -12.68 -24.46 2.34
N GLY A 163 -11.35 -24.54 2.47
CA GLY A 163 -10.42 -24.26 1.36
C GLY A 163 -10.32 -22.78 0.95
N ALA A 164 -10.94 -21.87 1.70
CA ALA A 164 -10.79 -20.44 1.45
C ALA A 164 -9.33 -20.03 1.68
N THR A 165 -8.79 -19.30 0.72
CA THR A 165 -7.48 -18.65 0.85
C THR A 165 -7.54 -17.59 1.94
N GLU A 166 -6.38 -17.22 2.51
CA GLU A 166 -6.30 -16.15 3.52
C GLU A 166 -6.95 -14.85 3.04
N LYS A 167 -6.76 -14.51 1.75
CA LYS A 167 -7.37 -13.35 1.11
C LYS A 167 -8.90 -13.45 1.08
N GLU A 168 -9.47 -14.60 0.73
CA GLU A 168 -10.92 -14.82 0.75
C GLU A 168 -11.48 -14.73 2.16
N CYS A 169 -10.79 -15.27 3.17
CA CYS A 169 -11.19 -15.14 4.57
C CYS A 169 -11.20 -13.68 5.03
N VAL A 170 -10.15 -12.91 4.67
CA VAL A 170 -10.06 -11.48 4.97
C VAL A 170 -11.18 -10.70 4.28
N MET A 171 -11.49 -11.00 3.02
CA MET A 171 -12.60 -10.38 2.30
C MET A 171 -13.96 -10.71 2.93
N TRP A 172 -14.18 -11.97 3.33
CA TRP A 172 -15.39 -12.38 4.04
C TRP A 172 -15.54 -11.66 5.38
N LEU A 173 -14.47 -11.60 6.17
CA LEU A 173 -14.45 -10.87 7.44
C LEU A 173 -14.82 -9.39 7.25
N ARG A 174 -14.32 -8.74 6.20
CA ARG A 174 -14.56 -7.32 5.95
C ARG A 174 -16.00 -6.97 5.58
N ARG A 175 -16.79 -7.92 5.07
CA ARG A 175 -18.20 -7.69 4.71
C ARG A 175 -19.08 -7.36 5.92
N CYS A 176 -18.67 -7.76 7.13
CA CYS A 176 -19.39 -7.54 8.39
C CYS A 176 -20.83 -8.08 8.48
N ASP A 177 -21.40 -8.61 7.39
CA ASP A 177 -22.71 -9.30 7.36
C ASP A 177 -22.77 -10.42 8.41
N TRP A 178 -21.63 -11.11 8.61
CA TRP A 178 -21.46 -12.16 9.61
C TRP A 178 -21.83 -11.72 11.03
N LYS A 179 -21.76 -10.42 11.36
CA LYS A 179 -22.12 -9.93 12.69
C LYS A 179 -23.59 -10.15 13.01
N LYS A 180 -24.46 -9.99 12.00
CA LYS A 180 -25.90 -10.28 12.10
C LYS A 180 -26.15 -11.79 11.99
N GLU A 181 -25.43 -12.47 11.10
CA GLU A 181 -25.60 -13.92 10.90
C GLU A 181 -25.17 -14.75 12.12
N LEU A 182 -24.18 -14.26 12.88
CA LEU A 182 -23.60 -14.91 14.05
C LEU A 182 -23.93 -14.19 15.36
N GLU A 183 -24.94 -13.32 15.39
CA GLU A 183 -25.20 -12.40 16.51
C GLU A 183 -25.32 -13.13 17.85
N GLU A 184 -26.21 -14.13 17.94
CA GLU A 184 -26.42 -14.93 19.15
C GLU A 184 -25.15 -15.67 19.57
N LEU A 185 -24.42 -16.21 18.59
CA LEU A 185 -23.22 -16.99 18.84
C LEU A 185 -22.09 -16.10 19.37
N LEU A 186 -21.90 -14.90 18.80
CA LEU A 186 -20.79 -14.00 19.12
C LEU A 186 -21.08 -13.02 20.25
N SER A 187 -22.34 -12.88 20.65
CA SER A 187 -22.78 -11.91 21.66
C SER A 187 -21.93 -11.97 22.95
N PRO A 188 -21.69 -13.13 23.60
CA PRO A 188 -20.93 -13.17 24.85
C PRO A 188 -19.50 -12.61 24.70
N PHE A 189 -18.86 -12.88 23.57
CA PHE A 189 -17.52 -12.38 23.29
C PHE A 189 -17.51 -10.89 22.95
N LEU A 190 -18.41 -10.44 22.07
CA LEU A 190 -18.47 -9.05 21.64
C LEU A 190 -18.88 -8.11 22.78
N GLN A 191 -19.83 -8.52 23.63
CA GLN A 191 -20.26 -7.75 24.81
C GLN A 191 -19.15 -7.65 25.87
N CYS A 192 -18.36 -8.71 26.05
CA CYS A 192 -17.27 -8.74 27.03
C CYS A 192 -16.05 -7.94 26.56
N GLU A 193 -15.60 -8.13 25.32
CA GLU A 193 -14.29 -7.63 24.87
C GLU A 193 -14.36 -6.39 23.96
N VAL A 194 -15.42 -6.26 23.15
CA VAL A 194 -15.50 -5.21 22.12
C VAL A 194 -16.37 -4.04 22.56
N GLU A 195 -17.52 -4.31 23.17
CA GLU A 195 -18.48 -3.29 23.58
C GLU A 195 -17.92 -2.29 24.61
N PRO A 196 -17.14 -2.68 25.63
CA PRO A 196 -16.54 -1.73 26.56
C PRO A 196 -15.59 -0.75 25.85
N LEU A 197 -14.74 -1.28 24.97
CA LEU A 197 -13.81 -0.49 24.16
C LEU A 197 -14.55 0.43 23.18
N ALA A 198 -15.67 -0.04 22.62
CA ALA A 198 -16.54 0.74 21.75
C ALA A 198 -17.16 1.93 22.49
N LYS A 199 -17.68 1.70 23.70
CA LYS A 199 -18.25 2.75 24.56
C LYS A 199 -17.17 3.76 24.96
N GLU A 200 -15.98 3.28 25.30
CA GLU A 200 -14.85 4.13 25.64
C GLU A 200 -14.43 5.01 24.44
N LEU A 201 -14.32 4.44 23.25
CA LEU A 201 -13.99 5.17 22.02
C LEU A 201 -15.04 6.25 21.72
N ALA A 202 -16.33 5.90 21.77
CA ALA A 202 -17.42 6.83 21.53
C ALA A 202 -17.48 7.95 22.59
N PHE A 203 -17.19 7.63 23.85
CA PHE A 203 -17.15 8.61 24.94
C PHE A 203 -16.05 9.65 24.75
N HIS A 204 -14.84 9.21 24.40
CA HIS A 204 -13.71 10.13 24.18
C HIS A 204 -13.84 10.91 22.88
N PHE A 205 -14.48 10.35 21.84
CA PHE A 205 -14.61 10.98 20.54
C PHE A 205 -16.09 11.21 20.21
N GLN A 206 -16.63 12.23 20.85
CA GLN A 206 -17.95 12.79 20.55
C GLN A 206 -17.83 14.29 20.29
N GLN A 207 -18.81 14.83 19.57
CA GLN A 207 -18.86 16.25 19.24
C GLN A 207 -18.81 17.11 20.51
N GLY A 208 -17.91 18.11 20.53
CA GLY A 208 -17.74 19.04 21.66
C GLY A 208 -16.68 18.64 22.69
N MET A 209 -16.14 17.42 22.65
CA MET A 209 -15.03 17.03 23.52
C MET A 209 -13.70 17.63 23.03
N LYS A 210 -12.83 18.01 23.98
CA LYS A 210 -11.50 18.57 23.67
C LYS A 210 -10.59 17.60 22.91
N THR A 211 -10.82 16.31 23.07
CA THR A 211 -10.12 15.19 22.41
C THR A 211 -10.50 15.01 20.94
N ALA A 212 -11.66 15.54 20.54
CA ALA A 212 -12.25 15.36 19.20
C ALA A 212 -12.06 16.61 18.32
N ARG A 213 -10.88 17.24 18.39
CA ARG A 213 -10.55 18.40 17.55
C ARG A 213 -10.32 17.97 16.12
N ARG A 214 -10.94 18.66 15.17
CA ARG A 214 -10.84 18.35 13.74
C ARG A 214 -9.43 18.54 13.22
N GLU A 215 -8.70 19.50 13.79
CA GLU A 215 -7.32 19.82 13.44
C GLU A 215 -6.32 18.77 13.96
N GLU A 216 -6.77 17.86 14.85
CA GLU A 216 -5.90 16.91 15.54
C GLU A 216 -6.37 15.44 15.39
N PRO A 217 -6.58 14.91 14.16
CA PRO A 217 -6.98 13.51 13.92
C PRO A 217 -5.96 12.48 14.44
N GLN A 218 -4.69 12.85 14.60
CA GLN A 218 -3.66 11.97 15.16
C GLN A 218 -3.98 11.46 16.58
N HIS A 219 -4.76 12.22 17.37
CA HIS A 219 -5.17 11.79 18.71
C HIS A 219 -6.17 10.64 18.65
N PHE A 220 -7.08 10.64 17.67
CA PHE A 220 -7.99 9.53 17.41
C PHE A 220 -7.21 8.25 17.10
N PHE A 221 -6.27 8.32 16.15
CA PHE A 221 -5.53 7.13 15.75
C PHE A 221 -4.57 6.62 16.83
N SER A 222 -3.95 7.53 17.60
CA SER A 222 -3.13 7.14 18.74
C SER A 222 -3.95 6.42 19.82
N PHE A 223 -5.16 6.92 20.11
CA PHE A 223 -6.07 6.27 21.05
C PHE A 223 -6.57 4.93 20.54
N LEU A 224 -6.92 4.85 19.24
CA LEU A 224 -7.35 3.60 18.61
C LEU A 224 -6.26 2.51 18.73
N LEU A 225 -4.98 2.88 18.54
CA LEU A 225 -3.88 1.94 18.70
C LEU A 225 -3.80 1.39 20.14
N GLN A 226 -3.95 2.25 21.14
CA GLN A 226 -3.98 1.85 22.55
C GLN A 226 -5.16 0.90 22.85
N LEU A 227 -6.33 1.14 22.25
CA LEU A 227 -7.46 0.23 22.39
C LEU A 227 -7.17 -1.15 21.78
N TYR A 228 -6.48 -1.23 20.64
CA TYR A 228 -6.09 -2.52 20.05
C TYR A 228 -5.02 -3.24 20.87
N GLU A 229 -4.07 -2.52 21.46
CA GLU A 229 -3.08 -3.10 22.37
C GLU A 229 -3.77 -3.72 23.60
N ARG A 230 -4.72 -2.99 24.20
CA ARG A 230 -5.55 -3.48 25.32
C ARG A 230 -6.41 -4.66 24.90
N TYR A 231 -7.16 -4.54 23.80
CA TYR A 231 -7.95 -5.63 23.23
C TYR A 231 -7.14 -6.94 23.09
N ASN A 232 -5.95 -6.86 22.51
CA ASN A 232 -5.07 -8.02 22.35
C ASN A 232 -4.59 -8.60 23.69
N ALA A 233 -4.36 -7.76 24.70
CA ALA A 233 -3.95 -8.19 26.03
C ALA A 233 -5.12 -8.84 26.79
N ASP A 234 -6.28 -8.20 26.77
CA ASP A 234 -7.50 -8.61 27.47
C ASP A 234 -8.02 -9.94 26.91
N VAL A 235 -8.16 -10.05 25.58
CA VAL A 235 -8.62 -11.27 24.91
C VAL A 235 -7.76 -12.50 25.27
N ARG A 236 -6.44 -12.32 25.40
CA ARG A 236 -5.53 -13.40 25.83
C ARG A 236 -5.66 -13.70 27.31
N THR A 237 -5.65 -12.67 28.15
CA THR A 237 -5.73 -12.80 29.61
C THR A 237 -7.05 -13.45 30.04
N HIS A 238 -8.14 -13.08 29.37
CA HIS A 238 -9.48 -13.58 29.63
C HIS A 238 -9.74 -14.99 29.08
N GLY A 239 -8.80 -15.57 28.32
CA GLY A 239 -8.88 -16.96 27.86
C GLY A 239 -9.70 -17.18 26.58
N TRP A 240 -9.93 -16.14 25.78
CA TRP A 240 -10.67 -16.24 24.51
C TRP A 240 -9.82 -16.73 23.33
N ILE A 241 -8.53 -16.97 23.55
CA ILE A 241 -7.60 -17.52 22.55
C ILE A 241 -6.88 -18.71 23.16
N SER A 242 -6.74 -19.78 22.38
CA SER A 242 -5.90 -20.90 22.78
C SER A 242 -4.42 -20.46 22.80
N PRO A 243 -3.63 -20.83 23.81
CA PRO A 243 -2.19 -20.51 23.85
C PRO A 243 -1.43 -21.04 22.62
N ASN A 244 -1.99 -22.03 21.92
CA ASN A 244 -1.41 -22.62 20.70
C ASN A 244 -1.87 -21.94 19.40
N MET A 245 -2.85 -21.03 19.44
CA MET A 245 -3.29 -20.33 18.24
C MET A 245 -2.26 -19.27 17.85
N LYS A 246 -1.79 -19.34 16.60
CA LYS A 246 -0.97 -18.29 16.02
C LYS A 246 -1.79 -17.00 16.03
N ALA A 247 -1.19 -15.89 16.45
CA ALA A 247 -1.83 -14.57 16.53
C ALA A 247 -2.44 -14.09 15.19
N GLN A 248 -2.11 -14.75 14.08
CA GLN A 248 -2.54 -14.42 12.73
C GLN A 248 -3.58 -15.40 12.15
N ASP A 249 -4.25 -16.22 12.97
CA ASP A 249 -5.33 -17.07 12.43
C ASP A 249 -6.42 -16.18 11.81
N SER A 250 -6.60 -16.33 10.50
CA SER A 250 -7.46 -15.48 9.68
C SER A 250 -8.92 -15.65 10.05
N ILE A 251 -9.29 -16.73 10.77
CA ILE A 251 -10.64 -16.96 11.24
C ILE A 251 -10.62 -17.39 12.71
N SER A 252 -10.64 -16.38 13.59
CA SER A 252 -10.66 -16.52 15.04
C SER A 252 -11.56 -15.46 15.68
N LEU A 253 -11.92 -15.64 16.95
CA LEU A 253 -12.64 -14.60 17.71
C LEU A 253 -11.85 -13.28 17.73
N LEU A 254 -10.52 -13.35 17.84
CA LEU A 254 -9.64 -12.17 17.77
C LEU A 254 -9.83 -11.41 16.46
N ALA A 255 -9.87 -12.13 15.32
CA ALA A 255 -10.08 -11.50 14.02
C ALA A 255 -11.47 -10.83 13.93
N LEU A 256 -12.53 -11.53 14.36
CA LEU A 256 -13.89 -11.01 14.35
C LEU A 256 -14.06 -9.77 15.25
N GLY A 257 -13.53 -9.82 16.48
CA GLY A 257 -13.62 -8.67 17.38
C GLY A 257 -12.76 -7.51 16.91
N SER A 258 -11.57 -7.76 16.37
CA SER A 258 -10.73 -6.74 15.74
C SER A 258 -11.47 -6.04 14.59
N VAL A 259 -12.16 -6.78 13.72
CA VAL A 259 -12.93 -6.20 12.61
C VAL A 259 -14.16 -5.45 13.11
N SER A 260 -14.86 -5.97 14.13
CA SER A 260 -15.98 -5.25 14.75
C SER A 260 -15.53 -3.92 15.36
N LEU A 261 -14.38 -3.89 16.05
CA LEU A 261 -13.80 -2.67 16.60
C LEU A 261 -13.41 -1.69 15.49
N ALA A 262 -12.83 -2.16 14.39
CA ALA A 262 -12.54 -1.33 13.21
C ALA A 262 -13.80 -0.69 12.63
N PHE A 263 -14.89 -1.45 12.46
CA PHE A 263 -16.16 -0.90 11.95
C PHE A 263 -16.72 0.21 12.85
N ILE A 264 -16.68 0.01 14.17
CA ILE A 264 -17.08 1.01 15.15
C ILE A 264 -16.17 2.24 15.07
N ALA A 265 -14.86 2.04 15.01
CA ALA A 265 -13.90 3.13 14.91
C ALA A 265 -14.10 3.96 13.63
N VAL A 266 -14.37 3.32 12.50
CA VAL A 266 -14.74 4.02 11.25
C VAL A 266 -16.00 4.85 11.45
N SER A 267 -17.04 4.29 12.06
CA SER A 267 -18.29 5.00 12.31
C SER A 267 -18.08 6.23 13.21
N VAL A 268 -17.32 6.09 14.30
CA VAL A 268 -17.00 7.20 15.21
C VAL A 268 -16.17 8.26 14.48
N PHE A 269 -15.13 7.86 13.75
CA PHE A 269 -14.27 8.78 13.00
C PHE A 269 -15.07 9.57 11.96
N ARG A 270 -15.93 8.89 11.19
CA ARG A 270 -16.83 9.52 10.22
C ARG A 270 -17.76 10.53 10.88
N GLY A 271 -18.38 10.18 12.00
CA GLY A 271 -19.29 11.07 12.72
C GLY A 271 -18.61 12.32 13.29
N VAL A 272 -17.42 12.15 13.87
CA VAL A 272 -16.68 13.24 14.55
C VAL A 272 -16.00 14.19 13.57
N TYR A 273 -15.28 13.62 12.61
CA TYR A 273 -14.45 14.38 11.67
C TYR A 273 -15.18 14.71 10.36
N GLY A 274 -16.38 14.17 10.17
CA GLY A 274 -17.10 14.26 8.90
C GLY A 274 -16.32 13.62 7.75
N TRP A 275 -15.66 12.49 8.01
CA TRP A 275 -14.75 11.82 7.06
C TRP A 275 -15.51 10.92 6.07
N CYS A 276 -16.34 11.51 5.21
CA CYS A 276 -17.13 10.79 4.21
C CYS A 276 -17.11 11.53 2.87
N GLU A 277 -17.29 10.78 1.78
CA GLU A 277 -17.37 11.38 0.44
C GLU A 277 -18.48 12.45 0.37
N GLY A 278 -18.14 13.60 -0.23
CA GLY A 278 -19.04 14.76 -0.31
C GLY A 278 -19.05 15.67 0.93
N SER A 279 -18.31 15.33 1.99
CA SER A 279 -18.17 16.20 3.16
C SER A 279 -17.49 17.53 2.82
N GLN A 280 -18.07 18.63 3.32
CA GLN A 280 -17.49 19.98 3.17
C GLN A 280 -16.12 20.11 3.84
N PHE A 281 -15.83 19.31 4.87
CA PHE A 281 -14.53 19.37 5.56
C PHE A 281 -13.39 18.86 4.69
N LEU A 282 -13.66 17.87 3.83
CA LEU A 282 -12.68 17.33 2.88
C LEU A 282 -12.30 18.33 1.78
N ALA A 283 -13.11 19.38 1.57
CA ALA A 283 -12.77 20.48 0.67
C ALA A 283 -11.54 21.28 1.18
N SER A 284 -11.27 21.25 2.48
CA SER A 284 -10.03 21.80 3.03
C SER A 284 -8.87 20.84 2.77
N ARG A 285 -7.93 21.27 1.91
CA ARG A 285 -6.73 20.51 1.56
C ARG A 285 -5.89 20.16 2.79
N ASP A 286 -5.66 21.12 3.68
CA ASP A 286 -4.81 20.92 4.86
C ASP A 286 -5.41 19.88 5.82
N PHE A 287 -6.72 19.93 6.03
CA PHE A 287 -7.43 18.94 6.84
C PHE A 287 -7.32 17.53 6.25
N THR A 288 -7.58 17.39 4.94
CA THR A 288 -7.51 16.08 4.27
C THR A 288 -6.10 15.51 4.27
N VAL A 289 -5.10 16.34 3.93
CA VAL A 289 -3.69 15.93 3.93
C VAL A 289 -3.22 15.52 5.31
N HIS A 290 -3.60 16.27 6.35
CA HIS A 290 -3.23 15.95 7.73
C HIS A 290 -3.90 14.67 8.22
N GLY A 291 -5.18 14.45 7.90
CA GLY A 291 -5.89 13.21 8.20
C GLY A 291 -5.25 11.98 7.54
N VAL A 292 -4.94 12.07 6.24
CA VAL A 292 -4.26 11.01 5.48
C VAL A 292 -2.86 10.75 6.05
N ASN A 293 -2.07 11.78 6.32
CA ASN A 293 -0.74 11.64 6.91
C ASN A 293 -0.76 10.97 8.29
N SER A 294 -1.69 11.39 9.14
CA SER A 294 -1.87 10.83 10.49
C SER A 294 -2.26 9.36 10.43
N PHE A 295 -3.08 8.98 9.44
CA PHE A 295 -3.48 7.60 9.25
C PHE A 295 -2.37 6.72 8.66
N ILE A 296 -1.53 7.25 7.75
CA ILE A 296 -0.31 6.54 7.29
C ILE A 296 0.62 6.22 8.48
N GLU A 297 0.82 7.19 9.36
CA GLU A 297 1.65 7.01 10.56
C GLU A 297 1.05 5.99 11.54
N PHE A 298 -0.28 5.96 11.66
CA PHE A 298 -0.99 4.91 12.38
C PHE A 298 -0.77 3.53 11.76
N LEU A 299 -0.89 3.38 10.45
CA LEU A 299 -0.71 2.09 9.79
C LEU A 299 0.70 1.54 9.96
N ASP A 300 1.72 2.41 9.91
CA ASP A 300 3.11 2.02 10.16
C ASP A 300 3.28 1.43 11.57
N ARG A 301 2.69 2.08 12.58
CA ARG A 301 2.70 1.63 13.98
C ARG A 301 1.78 0.43 14.25
N ALA A 302 0.71 0.26 13.48
CA ALA A 302 -0.28 -0.79 13.67
C ALA A 302 0.20 -2.19 13.24
N ARG A 303 1.28 -2.28 12.47
CA ARG A 303 1.85 -3.53 11.96
C ARG A 303 2.10 -4.52 13.11
N GLY A 304 1.52 -5.72 13.00
CA GLY A 304 1.65 -6.78 14.01
C GLY A 304 0.77 -6.60 15.26
N ILE A 305 0.10 -5.45 15.43
CA ILE A 305 -0.84 -5.19 16.53
C ILE A 305 -2.27 -5.44 16.08
N ILE A 306 -2.67 -4.88 14.94
CA ILE A 306 -4.05 -4.99 14.43
C ILE A 306 -4.14 -6.15 13.45
N HIS A 307 -5.23 -6.92 13.49
CA HIS A 307 -5.47 -8.00 12.53
C HIS A 307 -5.56 -7.45 11.10
N GLY A 308 -4.99 -8.16 10.12
CA GLY A 308 -4.89 -7.69 8.73
C GLY A 308 -6.25 -7.34 8.11
N GLY A 309 -7.32 -8.07 8.44
CA GLY A 309 -8.66 -7.76 7.95
C GLY A 309 -9.23 -6.45 8.51
N ALA A 310 -8.93 -6.15 9.78
CA ALA A 310 -9.32 -4.89 10.40
C ALA A 310 -8.48 -3.71 9.89
N GLN A 311 -7.17 -3.90 9.69
CA GLN A 311 -6.30 -2.89 9.06
C GLN A 311 -6.79 -2.53 7.66
N LEU A 312 -7.12 -3.54 6.85
CA LEU A 312 -7.60 -3.34 5.50
C LEU A 312 -8.96 -2.62 5.46
N LEU A 313 -9.89 -2.97 6.37
CA LEU A 313 -11.17 -2.27 6.52
C LEU A 313 -10.96 -0.78 6.87
N LEU A 314 -10.06 -0.49 7.81
CA LEU A 314 -9.69 0.87 8.17
C LEU A 314 -9.08 1.60 6.96
N ALA A 315 -8.17 0.94 6.25
CA ALA A 315 -7.47 1.52 5.11
C ALA A 315 -8.42 1.97 4.00
N GLU A 316 -9.36 1.12 3.60
CA GLU A 316 -10.35 1.48 2.58
C GLU A 316 -11.32 2.56 3.05
N SER A 317 -11.70 2.53 4.33
CA SER A 317 -12.65 3.49 4.88
C SER A 317 -12.07 4.90 5.01
N ILE A 318 -10.76 5.00 5.20
CA ILE A 318 -10.05 6.27 5.40
C ILE A 318 -9.43 6.78 4.09
N PHE A 319 -8.76 5.91 3.32
CA PHE A 319 -8.10 6.29 2.08
C PHE A 319 -9.01 6.19 0.85
N PHE A 320 -10.33 6.34 0.97
CA PHE A 320 -11.19 6.35 -0.22
C PHE A 320 -10.67 7.33 -1.29
N HIS A 321 -10.96 7.00 -2.54
CA HIS A 321 -10.25 7.54 -3.71
C HIS A 321 -10.12 9.06 -3.70
N SER A 322 -11.20 9.80 -3.40
CA SER A 322 -11.18 11.26 -3.42
C SER A 322 -10.24 11.89 -2.38
N ALA A 323 -10.19 11.38 -1.15
CA ALA A 323 -9.26 11.87 -0.13
C ALA A 323 -7.80 11.55 -0.49
N PHE A 324 -7.56 10.33 -0.97
CA PHE A 324 -6.22 9.92 -1.38
C PHE A 324 -5.70 10.73 -2.57
N CYS A 325 -6.57 11.07 -3.52
CA CYS A 325 -6.21 11.93 -4.66
C CYS A 325 -5.81 13.35 -4.23
N VAL A 326 -6.49 13.95 -3.24
CA VAL A 326 -6.09 15.26 -2.68
C VAL A 326 -4.70 15.19 -2.06
N PHE A 327 -4.38 14.09 -1.37
CA PHE A 327 -3.05 13.85 -0.82
C PHE A 327 -1.98 13.73 -1.91
N LEU A 328 -2.23 12.92 -2.96
CA LEU A 328 -1.29 12.73 -4.08
C LEU A 328 -1.04 14.03 -4.86
N GLU A 329 -2.08 14.83 -5.10
CA GLU A 329 -1.93 16.14 -5.73
C GLU A 329 -1.12 17.10 -4.85
N THR A 330 -1.30 17.02 -3.53
CA THR A 330 -0.50 17.80 -2.58
C THR A 330 0.96 17.40 -2.61
N ALA A 331 1.25 16.10 -2.65
CA ALA A 331 2.60 15.57 -2.78
C ALA A 331 3.26 16.02 -4.09
N LYS A 332 2.52 15.97 -5.21
CA LYS A 332 2.97 16.47 -6.52
C LYS A 332 3.38 17.94 -6.45
N VAL A 333 2.49 18.80 -5.97
CA VAL A 333 2.74 20.25 -5.84
C VAL A 333 3.94 20.53 -4.92
N ALA A 334 4.10 19.76 -3.84
CA ALA A 334 5.25 19.89 -2.94
C ALA A 334 6.57 19.51 -3.63
N ALA A 335 6.58 18.41 -4.40
CA ALA A 335 7.75 17.98 -5.18
C ALA A 335 8.11 19.02 -6.26
N GLU A 336 7.15 19.50 -7.05
CA GLU A 336 7.36 20.54 -8.07
C GLU A 336 7.82 21.87 -7.44
N ARG A 337 7.28 22.23 -6.28
CA ARG A 337 7.73 23.40 -5.54
C ARG A 337 9.17 23.23 -5.04
N SER A 338 9.56 22.03 -4.62
CA SER A 338 10.93 21.76 -4.18
C SER A 338 11.94 21.85 -5.33
N LEU A 339 11.53 21.59 -6.57
CA LEU A 339 12.33 21.85 -7.76
C LEU A 339 12.59 23.35 -7.96
N THR A 340 11.56 24.18 -7.85
CA THR A 340 11.68 25.62 -8.10
C THR A 340 12.28 26.40 -6.93
N THR A 341 12.15 25.90 -5.71
CA THR A 341 12.56 26.61 -4.49
C THR A 341 13.65 25.92 -3.69
N GLY A 342 14.07 24.71 -4.07
CA GLY A 342 14.99 23.87 -3.30
C GLY A 342 16.33 24.54 -3.00
N ALA A 343 16.87 25.32 -3.93
CA ALA A 343 18.10 26.06 -3.69
C ALA A 343 17.97 27.09 -2.55
N ARG A 344 16.77 27.64 -2.31
CA ARG A 344 16.51 28.49 -1.15
C ARG A 344 16.45 27.68 0.15
N ALA A 345 16.18 26.38 0.12
CA ALA A 345 16.23 25.58 1.34
C ALA A 345 17.66 25.38 1.89
N LEU A 346 18.70 25.71 1.11
CA LEU A 346 20.11 25.69 1.51
C LEU A 346 20.52 26.91 2.36
N TRP A 347 19.57 27.67 2.92
CA TRP A 347 19.74 28.89 3.73
C TRP A 347 20.74 28.84 4.90
N ARG A 348 21.41 27.71 5.16
CA ARG A 348 22.58 27.65 6.05
C ARG A 348 23.87 28.21 5.44
N GLN A 349 23.86 28.66 4.19
CA GLN A 349 25.00 29.30 3.55
C GLN A 349 24.69 30.76 3.17
N GLU A 350 24.84 31.68 4.14
CA GLU A 350 24.85 33.15 3.91
C GLU A 350 25.88 33.58 2.84
N PHE A 351 26.83 32.71 2.47
CA PHE A 351 27.82 32.94 1.42
C PHE A 351 27.23 32.89 -0.01
N LEU A 352 26.04 32.30 -0.21
CA LEU A 352 25.36 32.25 -1.51
C LEU A 352 24.58 33.54 -1.84
N ALA A 353 24.83 34.65 -1.14
CA ALA A 353 24.28 35.96 -1.45
C ALA A 353 24.75 36.54 -2.80
N MET A 354 25.73 35.90 -3.45
CA MET A 354 26.02 36.08 -4.87
C MET A 354 25.01 35.26 -5.66
N ASP A 355 24.13 35.90 -6.47
CA ASP A 355 23.16 35.21 -7.34
C ASP A 355 23.83 34.02 -8.04
N PRO A 356 23.59 32.78 -7.58
CA PRO A 356 24.29 31.65 -8.15
C PRO A 356 23.73 31.41 -9.56
N PRO A 357 24.52 30.81 -10.47
CA PRO A 357 24.07 30.52 -11.82
C PRO A 357 22.73 29.77 -11.79
N ARG A 358 21.83 30.06 -12.75
CA ARG A 358 20.53 29.37 -12.85
C ARG A 358 20.65 27.85 -12.84
N ALA A 359 21.72 27.32 -13.43
CA ALA A 359 22.05 25.90 -13.41
C ALA A 359 22.21 25.33 -12.00
N PHE A 360 22.94 26.02 -11.12
CA PHE A 360 23.08 25.63 -9.72
C PHE A 360 21.71 25.58 -9.03
N HIS A 361 20.86 26.57 -9.27
CA HIS A 361 19.49 26.57 -8.74
C HIS A 361 18.68 25.37 -9.20
N THR A 362 18.73 25.06 -10.51
CA THR A 362 18.02 23.92 -11.10
C THR A 362 18.54 22.59 -10.57
N VAL A 363 19.86 22.42 -10.48
CA VAL A 363 20.51 21.19 -10.00
C VAL A 363 20.18 20.94 -8.53
N CYS A 364 20.32 21.95 -7.66
CA CYS A 364 19.91 21.83 -6.27
C CYS A 364 18.42 21.52 -6.14
N GLY A 365 17.58 22.24 -6.90
CA GLY A 365 16.14 21.99 -6.98
C GLY A 365 15.81 20.55 -7.35
N ALA A 366 16.47 20.01 -8.38
CA ALA A 366 16.28 18.63 -8.84
C ALA A 366 16.59 17.61 -7.75
N TYR A 367 17.69 17.77 -7.00
CA TYR A 367 17.99 16.89 -5.86
C TYR A 367 16.96 17.01 -4.73
N HIS A 368 16.43 18.21 -4.47
CA HIS A 368 15.37 18.40 -3.48
C HIS A 368 14.06 17.72 -3.90
N MET A 369 13.72 17.81 -5.18
CA MET A 369 12.58 17.09 -5.77
C MET A 369 12.73 15.58 -5.67
N LEU A 370 13.90 15.06 -6.04
CA LEU A 370 14.22 13.64 -5.92
C LEU A 370 13.99 13.14 -4.49
N ARG A 371 14.56 13.83 -3.49
CA ARG A 371 14.39 13.49 -2.07
C ARG A 371 12.95 13.59 -1.60
N CYS A 372 12.20 14.58 -2.10
CA CYS A 372 10.79 14.75 -1.77
C CYS A 372 9.97 13.56 -2.27
N LEU A 373 10.14 13.17 -3.54
CA LEU A 373 9.47 12.02 -4.13
C LEU A 373 9.86 10.72 -3.42
N GLU A 374 11.14 10.48 -3.20
CA GLU A 374 11.63 9.30 -2.48
C GLU A 374 10.98 9.18 -1.08
N ALA A 375 10.82 10.30 -0.38
CA ALA A 375 10.14 10.33 0.91
C ALA A 375 8.65 9.97 0.80
N VAL A 376 7.97 10.39 -0.26
CA VAL A 376 6.58 10.04 -0.53
C VAL A 376 6.43 8.56 -0.85
N VAL A 377 7.26 8.01 -1.77
CA VAL A 377 7.23 6.59 -2.16
C VAL A 377 7.42 5.70 -0.93
N ARG A 378 8.49 5.96 -0.16
CA ARG A 378 8.82 5.18 1.04
C ARG A 378 7.70 5.21 2.08
N ARG A 379 7.12 6.39 2.32
CA ARG A 379 6.02 6.57 3.28
C ARG A 379 4.74 5.85 2.85
N LEU A 380 4.46 5.79 1.55
CA LEU A 380 3.28 5.12 1.03
C LEU A 380 3.43 3.60 0.89
N GLY A 381 4.62 3.03 1.10
CA GLY A 381 4.85 1.58 1.05
C GLY A 381 3.90 0.78 1.97
N VAL A 382 3.53 1.32 3.14
CA VAL A 382 2.53 0.70 4.03
C VAL A 382 1.11 0.72 3.47
N VAL A 383 0.79 1.75 2.68
CA VAL A 383 -0.50 1.83 2.00
C VAL A 383 -0.55 0.80 0.88
N PHE A 384 0.51 0.66 0.10
CA PHE A 384 0.56 -0.28 -1.03
C PHE A 384 0.45 -1.74 -0.59
N SER A 385 1.00 -2.11 0.58
CA SER A 385 0.84 -3.46 1.12
C SER A 385 -0.62 -3.83 1.44
N LEU A 386 -1.49 -2.84 1.65
CA LEU A 386 -2.91 -3.04 1.93
C LEU A 386 -3.77 -2.77 0.69
N LEU A 387 -3.44 -1.73 -0.07
CA LEU A 387 -4.17 -1.23 -1.24
C LEU A 387 -3.21 -1.11 -2.44
N PRO A 388 -2.85 -2.22 -3.10
CA PRO A 388 -1.88 -2.22 -4.20
C PRO A 388 -2.22 -1.28 -5.36
N THR A 389 -3.50 -1.06 -5.64
CA THR A 389 -3.98 -0.18 -6.72
C THR A 389 -3.56 1.29 -6.54
N TYR A 390 -3.20 1.70 -5.31
CA TYR A 390 -2.72 3.05 -5.04
C TYR A 390 -1.27 3.30 -5.44
N ALA A 391 -0.48 2.25 -5.68
CA ALA A 391 0.83 2.41 -6.27
C ALA A 391 0.72 2.91 -7.73
N VAL A 392 -0.26 2.40 -8.50
CA VAL A 392 -0.60 2.91 -9.83
C VAL A 392 -1.03 4.38 -9.76
N SER A 393 -1.91 4.72 -8.81
CA SER A 393 -2.35 6.12 -8.62
C SER A 393 -1.19 7.07 -8.31
N LEU A 394 -0.24 6.65 -7.46
CA LEU A 394 0.98 7.42 -7.18
C LEU A 394 1.80 7.64 -8.45
N TRP A 395 2.02 6.57 -9.22
CA TRP A 395 2.82 6.62 -10.43
C TRP A 395 2.24 7.59 -11.47
N GLU A 396 0.94 7.47 -11.74
CA GLU A 396 0.27 8.25 -12.78
C GLU A 396 -0.01 9.70 -12.35
N ARG A 397 -0.40 9.92 -11.08
CA ARG A 397 -0.86 11.25 -10.62
C ARG A 397 0.24 12.11 -9.99
N THR A 398 1.32 11.50 -9.53
CA THR A 398 2.40 12.22 -8.85
C THR A 398 3.72 12.07 -9.58
N ILE A 399 4.23 10.84 -9.73
CA ILE A 399 5.59 10.61 -10.27
C ILE A 399 5.66 11.07 -11.73
N THR A 400 4.77 10.61 -12.60
CA THR A 400 4.78 10.92 -14.04
C THR A 400 4.72 12.44 -14.34
N PRO A 401 3.79 13.22 -13.74
CA PRO A 401 3.79 14.66 -13.89
C PRO A 401 5.07 15.32 -13.36
N CYS A 402 5.58 14.85 -12.22
CA CYS A 402 6.81 15.34 -11.63
C CYS A 402 8.02 15.12 -12.56
N LEU A 403 8.15 13.94 -13.17
CA LEU A 403 9.20 13.67 -14.16
C LEU A 403 9.09 14.61 -15.38
N SER A 404 7.87 14.90 -15.83
CA SER A 404 7.64 15.84 -16.94
C SER A 404 8.06 17.26 -16.56
N THR A 405 7.66 17.74 -15.38
CA THR A 405 8.07 19.05 -14.83
C THR A 405 9.59 19.14 -14.66
N PHE A 406 10.24 18.07 -14.20
CA PHE A 406 11.69 17.98 -14.09
C PHE A 406 12.40 18.18 -15.43
N VAL A 407 11.96 17.48 -16.48
CA VAL A 407 12.53 17.60 -17.84
C VAL A 407 12.38 19.04 -18.34
N CYS A 408 11.18 19.61 -18.29
CA CYS A 408 10.91 20.97 -18.78
C CYS A 408 11.78 22.03 -18.09
N VAL A 409 11.98 21.94 -16.77
CA VAL A 409 12.82 22.90 -16.02
C VAL A 409 14.30 22.73 -16.36
N CYS A 410 14.76 21.49 -16.57
CA CYS A 410 16.14 21.23 -16.97
C CYS A 410 16.44 21.73 -18.39
N GLU A 411 15.51 21.56 -19.33
CA GLU A 411 15.61 22.10 -20.70
C GLU A 411 15.71 23.63 -20.68
N ALA A 412 14.82 24.30 -19.94
CA ALA A 412 14.85 25.76 -19.81
C ALA A 412 16.15 26.29 -19.18
N ALA A 413 16.75 25.54 -18.24
CA ALA A 413 18.03 25.91 -17.64
C ALA A 413 19.16 25.89 -18.68
N LYS A 414 19.19 24.87 -19.56
CA LYS A 414 20.16 24.75 -20.65
C LYS A 414 20.02 25.89 -21.67
N GLU A 415 18.79 26.24 -22.06
CA GLU A 415 18.51 27.30 -23.04
C GLU A 415 18.89 28.71 -22.54
N SER A 416 19.07 28.89 -21.23
CA SER A 416 19.39 30.20 -20.64
C SER A 416 20.88 30.55 -20.57
N CYS A 417 21.75 29.75 -21.19
CA CYS A 417 23.20 29.95 -21.13
C CYS A 417 23.70 30.87 -22.25
N ASP A 418 24.40 31.96 -21.90
CA ASP A 418 24.91 32.95 -22.86
C ASP A 418 26.22 32.53 -23.56
N SER A 419 27.01 31.65 -22.93
CA SER A 419 28.30 31.18 -23.46
C SER A 419 28.30 29.67 -23.72
N ASN A 420 29.03 29.23 -24.75
CA ASN A 420 29.18 27.82 -25.08
C ASN A 420 29.76 27.00 -23.91
N LEU A 421 30.72 27.55 -23.17
CA LEU A 421 31.35 26.83 -22.05
C LEU A 421 30.37 26.67 -20.90
N ASP A 422 29.63 27.73 -20.54
CA ASP A 422 28.61 27.65 -19.49
C ASP A 422 27.56 26.62 -19.91
N ALA A 423 27.09 26.66 -21.16
CA ALA A 423 26.14 25.67 -21.67
C ALA A 423 26.62 24.22 -21.52
N VAL A 424 27.91 23.95 -21.76
CA VAL A 424 28.52 22.62 -21.55
C VAL A 424 28.55 22.27 -20.06
N MET A 425 28.99 23.18 -19.21
CA MET A 425 29.05 22.98 -17.75
C MET A 425 27.66 22.67 -17.17
N VAL A 426 26.67 23.47 -17.53
CA VAL A 426 25.26 23.26 -17.14
C VAL A 426 24.77 21.91 -17.65
N SER A 427 25.08 21.55 -18.89
CA SER A 427 24.66 20.27 -19.46
C SER A 427 25.24 19.07 -18.70
N LEU A 428 26.49 19.14 -18.23
CA LEU A 428 27.10 18.09 -17.40
C LEU A 428 26.44 17.97 -16.02
N GLU A 429 26.13 19.09 -15.37
CA GLU A 429 25.42 19.06 -14.09
C GLU A 429 23.99 18.52 -14.24
N VAL A 430 23.28 18.94 -15.29
CA VAL A 430 21.94 18.44 -15.64
C VAL A 430 22.00 16.94 -15.97
N LEU A 431 23.04 16.46 -16.66
CA LEU A 431 23.24 15.02 -16.92
C LEU A 431 23.34 14.21 -15.62
N SER A 432 24.03 14.73 -14.61
CA SER A 432 24.10 14.08 -13.29
C SER A 432 22.71 13.93 -12.67
N CYS A 433 21.91 15.00 -12.69
CA CYS A 433 20.53 14.98 -12.19
C CYS A 433 19.63 14.04 -13.01
N ALA A 434 19.76 14.04 -14.34
CA ALA A 434 18.99 13.19 -15.24
C ALA A 434 19.23 11.70 -14.96
N HIS A 435 20.50 11.31 -14.77
CA HIS A 435 20.86 9.94 -14.38
C HIS A 435 20.31 9.56 -13.00
N ALA A 436 20.44 10.45 -12.01
CA ALA A 436 19.93 10.20 -10.67
C ALA A 436 18.40 10.04 -10.66
N MET A 437 17.69 10.93 -11.36
CA MET A 437 16.23 10.87 -11.50
C MET A 437 15.77 9.62 -12.23
N HIS A 438 16.42 9.25 -13.35
CA HIS A 438 16.09 8.03 -14.08
C HIS A 438 16.27 6.78 -13.22
N SER A 439 17.42 6.65 -12.55
CA SER A 439 17.74 5.47 -11.74
C SER A 439 16.75 5.32 -10.57
N ALA A 440 16.38 6.43 -9.92
CA ALA A 440 15.40 6.39 -8.84
C ALA A 440 13.98 6.11 -9.35
N ALA A 441 13.58 6.70 -10.48
CA ALA A 441 12.27 6.45 -11.07
C ALA A 441 12.10 5.00 -11.53
N GLU A 442 13.16 4.38 -12.05
CA GLU A 442 13.22 2.95 -12.39
C GLU A 442 13.00 2.08 -11.14
N GLU A 443 13.72 2.35 -10.05
CA GLU A 443 13.54 1.65 -8.77
C GLU A 443 12.11 1.80 -8.23
N TRP A 444 11.54 3.01 -8.27
CA TRP A 444 10.17 3.25 -7.81
C TRP A 444 9.13 2.54 -8.68
N MET A 445 9.37 2.44 -9.98
CA MET A 445 8.51 1.70 -10.90
C MET A 445 8.51 0.21 -10.55
N GLU A 446 9.69 -0.37 -10.34
CA GLU A 446 9.86 -1.76 -9.93
C GLU A 446 9.10 -2.03 -8.61
N GLN A 447 9.27 -1.17 -7.60
CA GLN A 447 8.54 -1.27 -6.33
C GLN A 447 7.02 -1.23 -6.52
N CYS A 448 6.51 -0.37 -7.42
CA CYS A 448 5.08 -0.30 -7.70
C CYS A 448 4.61 -1.59 -8.41
N CYS A 449 5.35 -2.07 -9.40
CA CYS A 449 5.03 -3.29 -10.15
C CYS A 449 5.01 -4.54 -9.27
N GLU A 450 5.97 -4.68 -8.35
CA GLU A 450 6.04 -5.81 -7.41
C GLU A 450 4.78 -5.91 -6.55
N VAL A 451 4.24 -4.77 -6.11
CA VAL A 451 3.06 -4.75 -5.24
C VAL A 451 1.76 -4.91 -6.05
N CYS A 452 1.71 -4.36 -7.27
CA CYS A 452 0.50 -4.35 -8.10
C CYS A 452 0.11 -5.70 -8.71
N GLY A 453 0.88 -6.77 -8.52
CA GLY A 453 0.45 -8.14 -8.82
C GLY A 453 0.00 -8.39 -10.27
N GLY A 454 0.60 -7.67 -11.24
CA GLY A 454 0.29 -7.80 -12.67
C GLY A 454 -0.59 -6.69 -13.26
N VAL A 455 -0.99 -5.67 -12.49
CA VAL A 455 -1.56 -4.45 -13.09
C VAL A 455 -0.46 -3.69 -13.83
N GLU A 456 -0.67 -3.43 -15.12
CA GLU A 456 0.30 -2.70 -15.95
C GLU A 456 0.44 -1.25 -15.48
N ILE A 457 1.69 -0.83 -15.32
CA ILE A 457 2.08 0.56 -15.05
C ILE A 457 2.79 1.07 -16.31
N SER A 458 2.43 2.28 -16.76
CA SER A 458 3.00 2.86 -17.98
C SER A 458 4.50 3.15 -17.83
N THR A 459 5.31 2.54 -18.69
CA THR A 459 6.77 2.76 -18.80
C THR A 459 7.14 3.98 -19.65
N SER A 460 6.21 4.48 -20.46
CA SER A 460 6.39 5.60 -21.39
C SER A 460 7.09 6.84 -20.78
N PRO A 461 6.76 7.29 -19.55
CA PRO A 461 7.46 8.40 -18.91
C PRO A 461 8.95 8.15 -18.66
N LEU A 462 9.30 6.93 -18.24
CA LEU A 462 10.68 6.52 -17.97
C LEU A 462 11.47 6.41 -19.27
N GLU A 463 10.88 5.81 -20.30
CA GLU A 463 11.45 5.73 -21.64
C GLU A 463 11.73 7.12 -22.23
N ARG A 464 10.79 8.06 -22.06
CA ARG A 464 10.96 9.44 -22.50
C ARG A 464 12.12 10.13 -21.75
N LEU A 465 12.24 9.92 -20.44
CA LEU A 465 13.35 10.45 -19.66
C LEU A 465 14.70 9.84 -20.09
N ALA A 466 14.74 8.54 -20.40
CA ALA A 466 15.91 7.86 -20.92
C ALA A 466 16.35 8.42 -22.28
N LEU A 467 15.41 8.58 -23.22
CA LEU A 467 15.66 9.17 -24.53
C LEU A 467 16.20 10.60 -24.41
N TRP A 468 15.58 11.42 -23.57
CA TRP A 468 16.02 12.80 -23.33
C TRP A 468 17.43 12.86 -22.73
N ARG A 469 17.74 12.00 -21.75
CA ARG A 469 19.09 11.87 -21.17
C ARG A 469 20.13 11.51 -22.23
N ASP A 470 19.80 10.60 -23.14
CA ASP A 470 20.71 10.14 -24.19
C ASP A 470 20.91 11.23 -25.27
N GLU A 471 19.86 11.97 -25.60
CA GLU A 471 19.92 13.17 -26.44
C GLU A 471 20.78 14.27 -25.80
N LEU A 472 20.62 14.52 -24.50
CA LEU A 472 21.42 15.47 -23.74
C LEU A 472 22.90 15.06 -23.74
N THR A 473 23.19 13.76 -23.58
CA THR A 473 24.57 13.23 -23.64
C THR A 473 25.20 13.47 -25.01
N ARG A 474 24.45 13.18 -26.08
CA ARG A 474 24.88 13.39 -27.47
C ARG A 474 25.12 14.87 -27.77
N GLY A 475 24.20 15.74 -27.34
CA GLY A 475 24.31 17.19 -27.48
C GLY A 475 25.52 17.74 -26.74
N THR A 476 25.72 17.35 -25.48
CA THR A 476 26.88 17.77 -24.67
C THR A 476 28.20 17.34 -25.33
N THR A 477 28.25 16.12 -25.84
CA THR A 477 29.42 15.61 -26.58
C THR A 477 29.69 16.45 -27.83
N HIS A 478 28.64 16.84 -28.56
CA HIS A 478 28.77 17.72 -29.72
C HIS A 478 29.27 19.12 -29.35
N ASP A 479 28.73 19.71 -28.28
CA ASP A 479 29.11 21.04 -27.80
C ASP A 479 30.57 21.06 -27.30
N VAL A 480 31.02 19.99 -26.65
CA VAL A 480 32.42 19.77 -26.27
C VAL A 480 33.34 19.69 -27.49
N LYS A 481 32.95 18.97 -28.54
CA LYS A 481 33.72 18.93 -29.80
C LYS A 481 33.83 20.30 -30.44
N GLN A 482 32.74 21.06 -30.46
CA GLN A 482 32.76 22.43 -30.99
C GLN A 482 33.66 23.33 -30.14
N PHE A 483 33.62 23.20 -28.82
CA PHE A 483 34.50 23.92 -27.92
C PHE A 483 35.98 23.63 -28.22
N PHE A 484 36.36 22.36 -28.39
CA PHE A 484 37.73 22.00 -28.79
C PHE A 484 38.10 22.47 -30.20
N ALA A 485 37.21 22.35 -31.17
CA ALA A 485 37.45 22.85 -32.52
C ALA A 485 37.73 24.36 -32.51
N ARG A 486 37.06 25.14 -31.65
CA ARG A 486 37.32 26.57 -31.47
C ARG A 486 38.65 26.83 -30.75
N LEU A 487 38.93 26.12 -29.66
CA LEU A 487 40.18 26.26 -28.90
C LEU A 487 41.44 26.00 -29.75
N PHE A 488 41.33 25.08 -30.72
CA PHE A 488 42.45 24.70 -31.58
C PHE A 488 42.33 25.22 -33.03
N ALA A 489 41.41 26.15 -33.30
CA ALA A 489 41.22 26.70 -34.66
C ALA A 489 42.43 27.51 -35.16
N GLU A 490 43.07 28.26 -34.26
CA GLU A 490 44.26 29.07 -34.57
C GLU A 490 45.49 28.50 -33.85
N PRO A 491 46.48 27.94 -34.59
CA PRO A 491 47.68 27.39 -33.99
C PRO A 491 48.46 28.45 -33.19
N GLY A 492 48.64 28.21 -31.89
CA GLY A 492 49.49 29.03 -31.01
C GLY A 492 48.78 30.11 -30.19
N LEU A 493 47.44 30.18 -30.21
CA LEU A 493 46.64 31.22 -29.54
C LEU A 493 45.75 30.69 -28.39
N LEU A 494 46.20 29.66 -27.67
CA LEU A 494 45.50 29.24 -26.44
C LEU A 494 45.74 30.27 -25.33
N GLU A 495 44.71 31.04 -25.00
CA GLU A 495 44.81 31.99 -23.88
C GLU A 495 44.82 31.24 -22.54
N TRP A 496 45.49 31.83 -21.55
CA TRP A 496 45.51 31.30 -20.18
C TRP A 496 44.09 31.06 -19.62
N ARG A 497 43.13 31.94 -19.96
CA ARG A 497 41.73 31.84 -19.52
C ARG A 497 41.04 30.62 -20.09
N ASP A 498 41.34 30.26 -21.34
CA ASP A 498 40.78 29.09 -22.00
C ASP A 498 41.26 27.79 -21.35
N LEU A 499 42.54 27.73 -20.99
CA LEU A 499 43.09 26.58 -20.26
C LEU A 499 42.49 26.44 -18.86
N GLN A 500 42.22 27.55 -18.17
CA GLN A 500 41.55 27.53 -16.86
C GLN A 500 40.10 27.05 -16.97
N ALA A 501 39.37 27.56 -17.96
CA ALA A 501 38.03 27.13 -18.30
C ALA A 501 37.97 25.62 -18.59
N TRP A 502 38.93 25.14 -19.38
CA TRP A 502 39.00 23.73 -19.74
C TRP A 502 39.39 22.84 -18.56
N ASP A 503 40.34 23.24 -17.71
CA ASP A 503 40.64 22.49 -16.49
C ASP A 503 39.42 22.42 -15.56
N ALA A 504 38.65 23.51 -15.42
CA ALA A 504 37.40 23.52 -14.65
C ALA A 504 36.36 22.56 -15.23
N LEU A 505 36.19 22.55 -16.56
CA LEU A 505 35.34 21.61 -17.26
C LEU A 505 35.74 20.15 -16.99
N LEU A 506 37.04 19.84 -17.07
CA LEU A 506 37.54 18.50 -16.79
C LEU A 506 37.33 18.08 -15.34
N ARG A 507 37.41 19.00 -14.38
CA ARG A 507 37.09 18.69 -12.98
C ARG A 507 35.63 18.29 -12.81
N VAL A 508 34.69 18.94 -13.51
CA VAL A 508 33.28 18.52 -13.52
C VAL A 508 33.12 17.16 -14.17
N VAL A 509 33.69 16.95 -15.37
CA VAL A 509 33.63 15.66 -16.07
C VAL A 509 34.19 14.52 -15.22
N CYS A 510 35.38 14.68 -14.64
CA CYS A 510 36.05 13.65 -13.84
C CYS A 510 35.39 13.41 -12.48
N SER A 511 34.71 14.41 -11.90
CA SER A 511 33.98 14.22 -10.64
C SER A 511 32.63 13.53 -10.85
N GLY A 512 32.08 13.58 -12.07
CA GLY A 512 30.88 12.88 -12.45
C GLY A 512 31.07 11.37 -12.44
N LYS A 513 30.17 10.67 -11.74
CA LYS A 513 30.20 9.20 -11.58
C LYS A 513 29.21 8.48 -12.50
N THR A 514 28.75 9.13 -13.56
CA THR A 514 27.73 8.56 -14.46
C THR A 514 28.35 8.07 -15.78
N PRO A 515 27.73 7.09 -16.46
CA PRO A 515 28.17 6.66 -17.78
C PRO A 515 28.27 7.81 -18.80
N ALA A 516 27.38 8.81 -18.75
CA ALA A 516 27.46 9.98 -19.63
C ALA A 516 28.75 10.79 -19.44
N HIS A 517 29.21 10.96 -18.19
CA HIS A 517 30.47 11.67 -17.92
C HIS A 517 31.67 10.90 -18.48
N ALA A 518 31.65 9.56 -18.36
CA ALA A 518 32.68 8.71 -18.97
C ALA A 518 32.68 8.81 -20.51
N VAL A 519 31.50 8.83 -21.15
CA VAL A 519 31.36 9.02 -22.60
C VAL A 519 31.94 10.37 -23.03
N VAL A 520 31.59 11.46 -22.32
CA VAL A 520 32.13 12.80 -22.62
C VAL A 520 33.64 12.84 -22.42
N TYR A 521 34.18 12.23 -21.36
CA TYR A 521 35.62 12.16 -21.11
C TYR A 521 36.39 11.42 -22.21
N GLU A 522 35.90 10.26 -22.64
CA GLU A 522 36.54 9.48 -23.71
C GLU A 522 36.47 10.20 -25.06
N ASP A 523 35.36 10.87 -25.35
CA ASP A 523 35.24 11.65 -26.57
C ASP A 523 36.16 12.90 -26.56
N MET A 524 36.36 13.52 -25.38
CA MET A 524 37.36 14.56 -25.20
C MET A 524 38.77 14.04 -25.52
N LYS A 525 39.14 12.88 -24.96
CA LYS A 525 40.44 12.23 -25.19
C LYS A 525 40.66 11.94 -26.69
N LEU A 526 39.66 11.37 -27.37
CA LEU A 526 39.73 11.06 -28.80
C LEU A 526 39.83 12.32 -29.67
N SER A 527 39.11 13.38 -29.30
CA SER A 527 39.13 14.66 -30.01
C SER A 527 40.51 15.32 -29.92
N LEU A 528 41.15 15.28 -28.75
CA LEU A 528 42.51 15.79 -28.58
C LEU A 528 43.54 15.05 -29.44
N THR A 529 43.47 13.71 -29.47
CA THR A 529 44.40 12.92 -30.27
C THR A 529 44.32 13.26 -31.77
N ARG A 530 43.15 13.73 -32.23
CA ARG A 530 42.92 14.15 -33.62
C ARG A 530 43.30 15.59 -33.91
N LEU A 531 43.15 16.49 -32.93
CA LEU A 531 43.31 17.94 -33.14
C LEU A 531 44.75 18.43 -32.96
N ILE A 532 45.55 17.78 -32.12
CA ILE A 532 46.92 18.24 -31.79
C ILE A 532 47.94 17.11 -31.85
N SER A 533 49.15 17.44 -32.31
CA SER A 533 50.26 16.48 -32.42
C SER A 533 50.74 16.02 -31.04
N GLU A 534 51.43 14.88 -30.99
CA GLU A 534 52.00 14.37 -29.73
C GLU A 534 52.99 15.36 -29.10
N GLU A 535 53.81 16.04 -29.91
CA GLU A 535 54.74 17.08 -29.45
C GLU A 535 54.01 18.27 -28.82
N GLN A 536 52.91 18.72 -29.46
CA GLN A 536 52.07 19.80 -28.94
C GLN A 536 51.39 19.38 -27.62
N ARG A 537 50.91 18.14 -27.53
CA ARG A 537 50.32 17.58 -26.30
C ARG A 537 51.32 17.56 -25.16
N ASN A 538 52.55 17.08 -25.41
CA ASN A 538 53.59 17.02 -24.39
C ASN A 538 54.01 18.41 -23.91
N SER A 539 54.17 19.37 -24.84
CA SER A 539 54.49 20.75 -24.49
C SER A 539 53.38 21.41 -23.65
N LEU A 540 52.11 21.21 -24.03
CA LEU A 540 50.98 21.75 -23.27
C LEU A 540 50.84 21.07 -21.90
N LYS A 541 51.11 19.77 -21.81
CA LYS A 541 51.10 19.01 -20.56
C LYS A 541 52.11 19.58 -19.58
N GLU A 542 53.35 19.81 -20.01
CA GLU A 542 54.39 20.42 -19.16
C GLU A 542 53.97 21.80 -18.68
N TYR A 543 53.43 22.64 -19.57
CA TYR A 543 52.90 23.95 -19.22
C TYR A 543 51.80 23.84 -18.14
N CYS A 544 50.80 23.00 -18.35
CA CYS A 544 49.70 22.79 -17.41
C CYS A 544 50.14 22.22 -16.05
N GLN A 545 51.19 21.40 -16.01
CA GLN A 545 51.78 20.90 -14.77
C GLN A 545 52.43 22.03 -13.97
N VAL A 546 53.21 22.90 -14.63
CA VAL A 546 53.86 24.05 -13.98
C VAL A 546 52.83 25.05 -13.45
N THR A 547 51.69 25.17 -14.13
CA THR A 547 50.65 26.14 -13.79
C THR A 547 49.51 25.58 -12.92
N SER A 548 49.66 24.36 -12.38
CA SER A 548 48.70 23.70 -11.47
C SER A 548 47.33 23.36 -12.08
N MET A 549 47.25 23.18 -13.40
CA MET A 549 46.07 22.69 -14.13
C MET A 549 46.08 21.15 -14.20
N GLY A 550 45.91 20.52 -13.03
CA GLY A 550 46.14 19.09 -12.87
C GLY A 550 45.19 18.18 -13.65
N ALA A 551 43.92 18.55 -13.81
CA ALA A 551 42.95 17.72 -14.53
C ALA A 551 43.27 17.72 -16.03
N LEU A 552 43.64 18.88 -16.56
CA LEU A 552 44.08 19.03 -17.93
C LEU A 552 45.40 18.30 -18.23
N ALA A 553 46.41 18.46 -17.36
CA ALA A 553 47.67 17.73 -17.49
C ALA A 553 47.47 16.20 -17.49
N THR A 554 46.52 15.71 -16.68
CA THR A 554 46.17 14.28 -16.63
C THR A 554 45.55 13.80 -17.93
N LEU A 555 44.56 14.53 -18.47
CA LEU A 555 43.94 14.19 -19.75
C LEU A 555 44.98 14.14 -20.87
N LEU A 556 45.86 15.15 -20.96
CA LEU A 556 46.92 15.21 -21.96
C LEU A 556 47.88 14.02 -21.86
N GLY A 557 48.18 13.55 -20.65
CA GLY A 557 49.02 12.38 -20.40
C GLY A 557 48.37 11.03 -20.70
N ASN A 558 47.04 10.93 -20.67
CA ASN A 558 46.30 9.68 -20.83
C ASN A 558 45.97 9.32 -22.30
N THR A 559 46.50 10.06 -23.27
CA THR A 559 46.20 9.89 -24.71
C THR A 559 47.02 8.79 -25.41
N VAL A 560 47.81 8.00 -24.67
CA VAL A 560 48.73 6.98 -25.22
C VAL A 560 48.24 5.56 -24.92
N THR A 561 47.41 5.04 -25.82
CA THR A 561 47.28 3.61 -26.19
C THR A 561 46.80 3.53 -27.62
#